data_AF-A0A1Y1JS55-F1
#
_entry.id   AF-A0A1Y1JS55-F1
#
_cell.length_a   1.000
_cell.length_b   1.000
_cell.length_c   1.000
_cell.angle_alpha   90.00
_cell.angle_beta   90.00
_cell.angle_gamma   90.00
#
_symmetry.space_group_name_H-M   'P 1'
#
loop_
_entity.id
_entity.type
_entity.pdbx_description
1 polymer ?
#
loop_
_entity_poly.entity_id
_entity_poly.type
_entity_poly.pdbx_seq_one_letter_code
_entity_poly.pdbx_strand_id
1 'polypeptide(L)'
;MQDQLYPHTGQFVQSREAHARKEYNYTFSANSTFVQWSETVTNANGVKAYDTALVYISRPYLTAVDVTERRNLVYNFRSLLSRDSKGGLKAGIYFKLKENHDEFTIFYQNGGVKKRLKYNFGSFAYPVSLMVCCVYILKILKKYKKMAAKSAMN
;
A
#
# COMPACT_ATOMS: atom_id res chain seq x y z
N MET A 1 -19.20 5.43 3.85
CA MET A 1 -18.93 5.06 5.27
C MET A 1 -20.00 5.56 6.23
N GLN A 2 -20.45 6.82 6.17
CA GLN A 2 -21.56 7.32 7.00
C GLN A 2 -22.94 6.97 6.44
N ASP A 3 -23.00 6.73 5.13
CA ASP A 3 -24.16 6.30 4.34
C ASP A 3 -24.43 4.79 4.38
N GLN A 4 -23.50 4.00 4.91
CA GLN A 4 -23.50 2.53 4.90
C GLN A 4 -23.85 1.87 3.55
N LEU A 5 -23.59 2.55 2.42
CA LEU A 5 -23.79 1.95 1.10
C LEU A 5 -22.63 1.01 0.77
N TYR A 6 -22.86 0.00 -0.07
CA TYR A 6 -21.81 -0.89 -0.57
C TYR A 6 -20.59 -0.07 -1.08
N PRO A 7 -19.34 -0.42 -0.72
CA PRO A 7 -18.87 -1.63 -0.03
C PRO A 7 -18.84 -1.51 1.51
N HIS A 8 -19.55 -0.55 2.10
CA HIS A 8 -19.49 -0.23 3.53
C HIS A 8 -20.48 -1.04 4.41
N THR A 9 -20.96 -2.18 3.93
CA THR A 9 -21.87 -3.10 4.66
C THR A 9 -21.14 -4.40 5.01
N GLY A 10 -20.47 -4.44 6.16
CA GLY A 10 -19.87 -5.67 6.69
C GLY A 10 -18.69 -6.22 5.87
N GLN A 11 -18.49 -7.54 5.97
CA GLN A 11 -17.37 -8.22 5.32
C GLN A 11 -17.58 -8.29 3.80
N PHE A 12 -16.59 -7.86 3.03
CA PHE A 12 -16.61 -7.94 1.57
C PHE A 12 -15.30 -8.50 1.00
N VAL A 13 -15.38 -9.11 -0.17
CA VAL A 13 -14.21 -9.68 -0.86
C VAL A 13 -13.47 -8.55 -1.58
N GLN A 14 -12.21 -8.31 -1.19
CA GLN A 14 -11.37 -7.33 -1.86
C GLN A 14 -10.65 -7.93 -3.07
N SER A 15 -10.16 -9.18 -2.96
CA SER A 15 -9.53 -9.86 -4.08
C SER A 15 -9.71 -11.38 -4.02
N ARG A 16 -9.67 -11.98 -5.19
CA ARG A 16 -9.67 -13.43 -5.38
C ARG A 16 -8.61 -13.78 -6.41
N GLU A 17 -7.50 -14.34 -5.93
CA GLU A 17 -6.39 -14.83 -6.76
C GLU A 17 -6.32 -16.36 -6.64
N ALA A 18 -5.67 -17.03 -7.59
CA ALA A 18 -5.58 -18.49 -7.62
C ALA A 18 -5.01 -19.11 -6.32
N HIS A 19 -4.19 -18.35 -5.60
CA HIS A 19 -3.50 -18.79 -4.39
C HIS A 19 -4.09 -18.20 -3.10
N ALA A 20 -4.98 -17.19 -3.17
CA ALA A 20 -5.53 -16.54 -1.99
C ALA A 20 -6.84 -15.77 -2.25
N ARG A 21 -7.73 -15.77 -1.27
CA ARG A 21 -8.89 -14.88 -1.17
C ARG A 21 -8.66 -13.88 -0.04
N LYS A 22 -8.87 -12.59 -0.31
CA LYS A 22 -8.77 -11.52 0.67
C LYS A 22 -10.13 -10.89 0.93
N GLU A 23 -10.47 -10.75 2.20
CA GLU A 23 -11.74 -10.17 2.65
C GLU A 23 -11.46 -9.08 3.66
N TYR A 24 -12.17 -7.96 3.53
CA TYR A 24 -12.06 -6.81 4.44
C TYR A 24 -13.39 -6.59 5.14
N ASN A 25 -13.31 -6.08 6.37
CA ASN A 25 -14.47 -5.64 7.15
C ASN A 25 -14.11 -4.35 7.90
N TYR A 26 -15.07 -3.44 8.04
CA TYR A 26 -14.90 -2.20 8.81
C TYR A 26 -15.99 -2.07 9.86
N THR A 27 -15.59 -1.70 11.08
CA THR A 27 -16.52 -1.36 12.16
C THR A 27 -16.08 -0.06 12.83
N PHE A 28 -17.02 0.79 13.23
CA PHE A 28 -16.71 1.99 13.99
C PHE A 28 -16.41 1.62 15.45
N SER A 29 -15.45 2.31 16.07
CA SER A 29 -15.25 2.25 17.51
C SER A 29 -16.45 2.86 18.26
N ALA A 30 -16.63 2.54 19.54
CA ALA A 30 -17.76 3.02 20.35
C ALA A 30 -17.94 4.55 20.35
N ASN A 31 -16.86 5.32 20.24
CA ASN A 31 -16.88 6.79 20.18
C ASN A 31 -16.75 7.34 18.74
N SER A 32 -16.82 6.50 17.71
CA SER A 32 -16.68 6.84 16.28
C SER A 32 -15.40 7.61 15.92
N THR A 33 -14.37 7.56 16.77
CA THR A 33 -13.08 8.23 16.49
C THR A 33 -12.11 7.38 15.71
N PHE A 34 -12.31 6.06 15.74
CA PHE A 34 -11.56 5.09 14.96
C PHE A 34 -12.51 4.23 14.12
N VAL A 35 -11.96 3.71 13.03
CA VAL A 35 -12.51 2.59 12.28
C VAL A 35 -11.58 1.40 12.52
N GLN A 36 -12.12 0.33 13.08
CA GLN A 36 -11.47 -0.96 13.06
C GLN A 36 -11.58 -1.55 11.67
N TRP A 37 -10.45 -1.97 11.11
CA TRP A 37 -10.34 -2.60 9.80
C TRP A 37 -9.82 -4.01 10.00
N SER A 38 -10.61 -5.03 9.68
CA SER A 38 -10.17 -6.42 9.76
C SER A 38 -9.89 -6.97 8.36
N GLU A 39 -8.74 -7.61 8.18
CA GLU A 39 -8.37 -8.37 6.98
C GLU A 39 -8.41 -9.87 7.31
N THR A 40 -9.05 -10.65 6.44
CA THR A 40 -8.97 -12.11 6.44
C THR A 40 -8.37 -12.56 5.12
N VAL A 41 -7.27 -13.31 5.19
CA VAL A 41 -6.64 -13.93 4.03
C VAL A 41 -6.84 -15.43 4.13
N THR A 42 -7.57 -16.01 3.19
CA THR A 42 -7.74 -17.47 3.06
C THR A 42 -6.85 -17.95 1.93
N ASN A 43 -5.91 -18.86 2.21
CA ASN A 43 -5.05 -19.44 1.17
C ASN A 43 -5.76 -20.57 0.39
N ALA A 44 -5.12 -21.10 -0.66
CA ALA A 44 -5.67 -22.20 -1.47
C ALA A 44 -5.99 -23.49 -0.67
N ASN A 45 -5.33 -23.69 0.47
CA ASN A 45 -5.54 -24.84 1.36
C ASN A 45 -6.64 -24.57 2.42
N GLY A 46 -7.32 -23.43 2.34
CA GLY A 46 -8.38 -23.03 3.28
C GLY A 46 -7.89 -22.46 4.62
N VAL A 47 -6.58 -22.32 4.82
CA VAL A 47 -6.03 -21.73 6.05
C VAL A 47 -6.30 -20.22 6.06
N LYS A 48 -6.84 -19.74 7.18
CA LYS A 48 -7.18 -18.32 7.38
C LYS A 48 -6.15 -17.62 8.25
N ALA A 49 -5.68 -16.47 7.79
CA ALA A 49 -4.92 -15.51 8.59
C ALA A 49 -5.77 -14.26 8.81
N TYR A 50 -5.72 -13.72 10.03
CA TYR A 50 -6.49 -12.54 10.43
C TYR A 50 -5.55 -11.41 10.82
N ASP A 51 -5.86 -10.20 10.38
CA ASP A 51 -5.16 -8.97 10.75
C ASP A 51 -6.19 -7.89 11.10
N THR A 52 -5.86 -6.97 12.00
CA THR A 52 -6.75 -5.90 12.43
C THR A 52 -6.02 -4.57 12.62
N ALA A 53 -6.48 -3.54 11.92
CA ALA A 53 -6.10 -2.14 12.06
C ALA A 53 -7.07 -1.40 12.97
N LEU A 54 -6.55 -0.36 13.62
CA LEU A 54 -7.34 0.79 14.05
C LEU A 54 -6.93 2.01 13.22
N VAL A 55 -7.90 2.66 12.60
CA VAL A 55 -7.70 3.83 11.75
C VAL A 55 -8.36 5.03 12.40
N TYR A 56 -7.58 6.03 12.80
CA TYR A 56 -8.15 7.27 13.34
C TYR A 56 -8.84 8.09 12.25
N ILE A 57 -10.08 8.50 12.49
CA ILE A 57 -10.95 9.20 11.51
C ILE A 57 -11.50 10.54 11.99
N SER A 58 -11.30 10.94 13.25
CA SER A 58 -11.80 12.24 13.77
C SER A 58 -11.01 13.47 13.31
N ARG A 59 -10.22 13.36 12.24
CA ARG A 59 -9.58 14.50 11.59
C ARG A 59 -9.72 14.38 10.08
N PRO A 60 -9.97 15.50 9.37
CA PRO A 60 -10.13 15.50 7.92
C PRO A 60 -8.97 14.81 7.20
N TYR A 61 -9.32 14.18 6.08
CA TYR A 61 -8.35 13.71 5.09
C TYR A 61 -7.68 14.93 4.47
N LEU A 62 -6.40 15.16 4.77
CA LEU A 62 -5.63 16.24 4.15
C LEU A 62 -4.87 15.72 2.93
N THR A 63 -4.06 14.68 3.12
CA THR A 63 -3.26 14.07 2.05
C THR A 63 -3.19 12.55 2.18
N ALA A 64 -2.84 11.88 1.08
CA ALA A 64 -2.60 10.44 1.09
C ALA A 64 -1.46 10.06 2.04
N VAL A 65 -0.45 10.93 2.20
CA VAL A 65 0.68 10.74 3.12
C VAL A 65 0.17 10.71 4.56
N ASP A 66 -0.65 11.68 4.95
CA ASP A 66 -1.20 11.83 6.29
C ASP A 66 -2.04 10.60 6.73
N VAL A 67 -2.88 10.05 5.84
CA VAL A 67 -3.60 8.80 6.15
C VAL A 67 -2.69 7.59 6.24
N THR A 68 -1.65 7.53 5.40
CA THR A 68 -0.71 6.39 5.40
C THR A 68 0.17 6.42 6.65
N GLU A 69 0.55 7.60 7.13
CA GLU A 69 1.32 7.79 8.37
C GLU A 69 0.47 7.46 9.61
N ARG A 70 -0.79 7.93 9.68
CA ARG A 70 -1.70 7.58 10.79
C ARG A 70 -2.04 6.10 10.84
N ARG A 71 -2.17 5.42 9.69
CA ARG A 71 -2.39 3.97 9.62
C ARG A 71 -1.14 3.14 9.84
N ASN A 72 0.07 3.69 9.64
CA ASN A 72 1.31 2.92 9.73
C ASN A 72 1.82 2.73 11.17
N LEU A 73 1.49 3.59 12.12
CA LEU A 73 2.16 3.60 13.44
C LEU A 73 2.14 2.24 14.18
N VAL A 74 1.04 1.49 14.10
CA VAL A 74 0.88 0.20 14.81
C VAL A 74 1.33 -1.01 13.98
N TYR A 75 1.61 -0.82 12.69
CA TYR A 75 1.93 -1.93 11.79
C TYR A 75 3.42 -2.25 11.82
N ASN A 76 3.76 -3.53 11.64
CA ASN A 76 5.13 -3.95 11.30
C ASN A 76 5.34 -4.03 9.79
N PHE A 77 4.64 -3.15 9.05
CA PHE A 77 4.69 -3.02 7.61
C PHE A 77 4.64 -1.54 7.25
N ARG A 78 5.56 -1.08 6.41
CA ARG A 78 5.65 0.30 5.94
C ARG A 78 5.54 0.29 4.43
N SER A 79 4.79 1.24 3.88
CA SER A 79 4.69 1.39 2.43
C SER A 79 4.48 2.84 2.02
N LEU A 80 5.00 3.16 0.83
CA LEU A 80 4.76 4.39 0.10
C LEU A 80 4.21 4.02 -1.28
N LEU A 81 2.98 4.43 -1.58
CA LEU A 81 2.23 3.94 -2.73
C LEU A 81 1.81 5.09 -3.65
N SER A 82 2.00 4.92 -4.95
CA SER A 82 1.47 5.77 -6.01
C SER A 82 0.24 5.10 -6.63
N ARG A 83 -0.84 5.87 -6.79
CA ARG A 83 -2.12 5.42 -7.32
C ARG A 83 -2.57 6.28 -8.51
N ASP A 84 -3.42 5.72 -9.37
CA ASP A 84 -4.16 6.50 -10.37
C ASP A 84 -5.41 7.16 -9.79
N SER A 85 -6.10 7.94 -10.63
CA SER A 85 -7.34 8.64 -10.29
C SER A 85 -8.49 7.73 -9.85
N LYS A 86 -8.42 6.42 -10.16
CA LYS A 86 -9.39 5.40 -9.73
C LYS A 86 -8.92 4.64 -8.49
N GLY A 87 -7.80 5.04 -7.88
CA GLY A 87 -7.23 4.39 -6.69
C GLY A 87 -6.40 3.14 -6.98
N GLY A 88 -6.20 2.76 -8.25
CA GLY A 88 -5.39 1.61 -8.66
C GLY A 88 -3.90 1.84 -8.43
N LEU A 89 -3.19 0.83 -7.91
CA LEU A 89 -1.76 0.92 -7.62
C LEU A 89 -0.91 0.98 -8.90
N LYS A 90 -0.12 2.05 -9.07
CA LYS A 90 0.79 2.25 -10.20
C LYS A 90 2.23 1.90 -9.88
N ALA A 91 2.70 2.31 -8.71
CA ALA A 91 4.04 2.02 -8.23
C ALA A 91 4.10 2.16 -6.72
N GLY A 92 5.19 1.73 -6.11
CA GLY A 92 5.41 1.95 -4.69
C GLY A 92 6.59 1.20 -4.15
N ILE A 93 6.86 1.45 -2.88
CA ILE A 93 7.88 0.78 -2.09
C ILE A 93 7.20 0.24 -0.84
N TYR A 94 7.54 -0.97 -0.41
CA TYR A 94 7.08 -1.50 0.87
C TYR A 94 8.13 -2.38 1.53
N PHE A 95 8.06 -2.49 2.86
CA PHE A 95 8.93 -3.34 3.66
C PHE A 95 8.25 -3.71 4.98
N LYS A 96 8.74 -4.77 5.62
CA LYS A 96 8.32 -5.18 6.96
C LYS A 96 9.31 -4.64 7.98
N LEU A 97 8.82 -4.18 9.12
CA LEU A 97 9.63 -3.88 10.29
C LEU A 97 9.76 -5.16 11.10
N LYS A 98 10.91 -5.82 11.01
CA LYS A 98 11.26 -7.00 11.79
C LYS A 98 12.71 -6.86 12.24
N GLU A 99 13.05 -7.44 13.37
CA GLU A 99 14.44 -7.53 13.79
C GLU A 99 15.29 -8.20 12.70
N ASN A 100 16.48 -7.65 12.47
CA ASN A 100 17.46 -8.14 11.49
C ASN A 100 16.91 -8.32 10.07
N HIS A 101 15.89 -7.53 9.68
CA HIS A 101 15.30 -7.59 8.36
C HIS A 101 15.55 -6.31 7.57
N ASP A 102 16.42 -6.41 6.57
CA ASP A 102 16.87 -5.27 5.76
C ASP A 102 16.25 -5.24 4.35
N GLU A 103 15.36 -6.18 4.01
CA GLU A 103 14.77 -6.24 2.66
C GLU A 103 13.59 -5.27 2.50
N PHE A 104 13.55 -4.59 1.36
CA PHE A 104 12.39 -3.87 0.86
C PHE A 104 12.08 -4.22 -0.59
N THR A 105 10.83 -3.99 -1.00
CA THR A 105 10.36 -4.25 -2.35
C THR A 105 9.91 -2.96 -3.02
N ILE A 106 10.42 -2.70 -4.21
CA ILE A 106 9.90 -1.69 -5.14
C ILE A 106 9.00 -2.40 -6.14
N PHE A 107 7.85 -1.83 -6.46
CA PHE A 107 7.02 -2.31 -7.56
C PHE A 107 6.57 -1.16 -8.45
N TYR A 108 6.31 -1.47 -9.73
CA TYR A 108 5.75 -0.52 -10.69
C TYR A 108 5.06 -1.25 -11.84
N GLN A 109 4.08 -0.60 -12.46
CA GLN A 109 3.42 -1.10 -13.68
C GLN A 109 4.07 -0.47 -14.92
N ASN A 110 4.56 -1.29 -15.85
CA ASN A 110 5.03 -0.85 -17.16
C ASN A 110 4.28 -1.60 -18.26
N GLY A 111 3.54 -0.88 -19.12
CA GLY A 111 2.73 -1.49 -20.17
C GLY A 111 1.66 -2.46 -19.64
N GLY A 112 1.03 -2.15 -18.50
CA GLY A 112 0.04 -3.02 -17.85
C GLY A 112 0.64 -4.18 -17.04
N VAL A 113 1.93 -4.49 -17.22
CA VAL A 113 2.60 -5.57 -16.48
C VAL A 113 3.20 -5.03 -15.18
N LYS A 114 2.88 -5.67 -14.06
CA LYS A 114 3.43 -5.33 -12.74
C LYS A 114 4.81 -5.96 -12.55
N LYS A 115 5.84 -5.13 -12.38
CA LYS A 115 7.20 -5.54 -12.04
C LYS A 115 7.47 -5.33 -10.55
N ARG A 116 8.29 -6.19 -9.96
CA ARG A 116 8.74 -6.13 -8.56
C ARG A 116 10.25 -6.32 -8.50
N LEU A 117 10.92 -5.51 -7.69
CA LEU A 117 12.36 -5.55 -7.45
C LEU A 117 12.58 -5.60 -5.94
N LYS A 118 13.43 -6.50 -5.49
CA LYS A 118 13.80 -6.65 -4.07
C LYS A 118 15.22 -6.15 -3.86
N TYR A 119 15.43 -5.42 -2.78
CA TYR A 119 16.73 -4.88 -2.40
C TYR A 119 16.87 -4.88 -0.88
N ASN A 120 18.11 -4.76 -0.40
CA ASN A 120 18.42 -4.52 1.01
C ASN A 120 18.73 -3.03 1.23
N PHE A 121 18.31 -2.41 2.34
CA PHE A 121 18.67 -0.99 2.60
C PHE A 121 20.17 -0.82 2.76
N GLY A 122 20.88 -1.80 3.34
CA GLY A 122 22.33 -1.82 3.46
C GLY A 122 23.06 -1.71 2.12
N SER A 123 22.45 -2.17 1.01
CA SER A 123 23.01 -1.98 -0.32
C SER A 123 23.11 -0.50 -0.70
N PHE A 124 22.27 0.37 -0.12
CA PHE A 124 22.26 1.82 -0.35
C PHE A 124 23.22 2.60 0.55
N ALA A 125 23.87 1.95 1.53
CA ALA A 125 24.90 2.57 2.34
C ALA A 125 26.20 2.86 1.55
N TYR A 126 26.42 2.13 0.44
CA TYR A 126 27.63 2.25 -0.38
C TYR A 126 27.28 2.65 -1.83
N PRO A 127 27.29 3.95 -2.16
CA PRO A 127 26.72 4.46 -3.43
C PRO A 127 27.43 4.00 -4.71
N VAL A 128 28.65 3.44 -4.62
CA VAL A 128 29.46 3.04 -5.78
C VAL A 128 28.89 1.81 -6.51
N SER A 129 28.11 0.96 -5.86
CA SER A 129 27.50 -0.25 -6.47
C SER A 129 26.10 -0.03 -7.05
N LEU A 130 25.50 1.16 -6.86
CA LEU A 130 24.08 1.43 -7.15
C LEU A 130 23.81 2.26 -8.41
N MET A 131 24.86 2.63 -9.13
CA MET A 131 24.79 3.58 -10.25
C MET A 131 23.82 3.12 -11.37
N VAL A 132 23.59 1.82 -11.53
CA VAL A 132 22.67 1.28 -12.56
C VAL A 132 21.21 1.26 -12.08
N CYS A 133 20.94 0.85 -10.83
CA CYS A 133 19.56 0.75 -10.31
C CYS A 133 18.97 2.11 -9.92
N CYS A 134 19.73 2.98 -9.27
CA CYS A 134 19.25 4.31 -8.88
C CYS A 134 18.94 5.18 -10.11
N VAL A 135 19.76 5.13 -11.16
CA VAL A 135 19.49 5.87 -12.41
C VAL A 135 18.22 5.35 -13.09
N TYR A 136 17.97 4.04 -13.09
CA TYR A 136 16.77 3.47 -13.68
C TYR A 136 15.50 3.84 -12.89
N ILE A 137 15.55 3.74 -11.55
CA ILE A 137 14.44 4.13 -10.67
C ILE A 137 14.18 5.64 -10.76
N LEU A 138 15.23 6.48 -10.73
CA LEU A 138 15.09 7.94 -10.88
C LEU A 138 14.58 8.32 -12.28
N LYS A 139 14.99 7.63 -13.34
CA LYS A 139 14.43 7.82 -14.70
C LYS A 139 12.95 7.47 -14.74
N ILE A 140 12.55 6.35 -14.11
CA ILE A 140 11.16 5.94 -13.97
C ILE A 140 10.35 7.02 -13.21
N LEU A 141 10.81 7.41 -12.02
CA LEU A 141 10.14 8.41 -11.19
C LEU A 141 10.05 9.79 -11.87
N LYS A 142 11.11 10.22 -12.58
CA LYS A 142 11.08 11.46 -13.39
C LYS A 142 10.10 11.37 -14.56
N LYS A 143 9.99 10.21 -15.23
CA LYS A 143 9.01 9.97 -16.30
C LYS A 143 7.58 10.07 -15.76
N TYR A 144 7.29 9.47 -14.60
CA TYR A 144 5.97 9.56 -13.97
C TYR A 144 5.63 10.97 -13.49
N LYS A 145 6.60 11.74 -12.96
CA LYS A 145 6.38 13.14 -12.56
C LYS A 145 6.01 14.03 -13.76
N LYS A 146 6.64 13.81 -14.93
CA LYS A 146 6.28 14.52 -16.18
C LYS A 146 4.91 14.14 -16.72
N MET A 147 4.50 12.87 -16.62
CA MET A 147 3.17 12.42 -17.07
C MET A 147 2.05 12.94 -16.15
N ALA A 148 2.29 12.99 -14.84
CA ALA A 148 1.35 13.57 -13.88
C ALA A 148 1.15 15.08 -14.10
N ALA A 149 2.23 15.83 -14.39
CA ALA A 149 2.14 17.26 -14.70
C ALA A 149 1.37 17.54 -16.01
N LYS A 150 1.50 16.68 -17.02
CA LYS A 150 0.81 16.84 -18.31
C LYS A 150 -0.68 16.48 -18.23
N SER A 151 -1.08 15.60 -17.30
CA SER A 151 -2.48 15.25 -17.05
C SER A 151 -3.25 16.27 -16.20
N ALA A 152 -2.55 17.21 -15.56
CA ALA A 152 -3.15 18.28 -14.76
C ALA A 152 -3.34 19.60 -15.54
N MET A 153 -2.93 19.63 -16.81
CA MET A 153 -3.03 20.78 -17.72
C MET A 153 -4.10 20.59 -18.82
N ASN A 154 -4.86 19.49 -18.78
CA ASN A 154 -6.01 19.22 -19.66
C ASN A 154 -7.27 19.06 -18.82
#